data_AF-A0A2R6M6C4-F1
#
_entry.id   AF-A0A2R6M6C4-F1
#
_cell.length_a   1.000
_cell.length_b   1.000
_cell.length_c   1.000
_cell.angle_alpha   90.00
_cell.angle_beta   90.00
_cell.angle_gamma   90.00
#
_symmetry.space_group_name_H-M   'P 1'
#
loop_
_entity.id
_entity.type
_entity.pdbx_description
1 polymer ?
#
loop_
_entity_poly.entity_id
_entity_poly.type
_entity_poly.pdbx_seq_one_letter_code
_entity_poly.pdbx_strand_id
1 'polypeptide(L)'
;MELFLGVLLGFPVLALLGLAVYAYLDAPAYGMNPYKWALISFFVPLFGFFAYLFERSERTPDSGRDEMFVDGPFEIHKSRADDAPFVSDPDEPPAEQDSNGGRDERGADRNMATDRSNGDPREP
;
A
#
# COMPACT_ATOMS: atom_id res chain seq x y z
N MET A 1 16.42 20.43 32.31
CA MET A 1 16.74 20.13 30.89
C MET A 1 17.48 18.81 30.79
N GLU A 2 18.74 18.72 31.23
CA GLU A 2 19.60 17.53 31.07
C GLU A 2 18.99 16.22 31.58
N LEU A 3 18.49 16.17 32.83
CA LEU A 3 17.84 14.98 33.38
C LEU A 3 16.62 14.53 32.55
N PHE A 4 15.82 15.48 32.06
CA PHE A 4 14.64 15.18 31.24
C PHE A 4 15.03 14.58 29.89
N LEU A 5 16.04 15.15 29.22
CA LEU A 5 16.61 14.56 28.00
C LEU A 5 17.21 13.18 28.25
N GLY A 6 17.93 13.01 29.37
CA GLY A 6 18.53 11.76 29.79
C GLY A 6 17.51 10.66 30.06
N VAL A 7 16.36 10.98 30.65
CA VAL A 7 15.24 10.03 30.79
C VAL A 7 14.58 9.77 29.43
N LEU A 8 14.28 10.81 28.66
CA LEU A 8 13.54 10.70 27.40
C LEU A 8 14.28 9.90 26.31
N LEU A 9 15.61 10.02 26.21
CA LEU A 9 16.42 9.24 25.27
C LEU A 9 17.11 8.04 25.93
N GLY A 10 17.66 8.19 27.13
CA GLY A 10 18.45 7.15 27.79
C GLY A 10 17.63 5.94 28.21
N PHE A 11 16.41 6.14 28.73
CA PHE A 11 15.54 5.02 29.11
C PHE A 11 15.15 4.13 27.92
N PRO A 12 14.61 4.65 26.79
CA PRO A 12 14.31 3.79 25.64
C PRO A 12 15.57 3.16 25.04
N VAL A 13 16.70 3.87 24.94
CA VAL A 13 17.96 3.27 24.44
C VAL A 13 18.42 2.12 25.33
N LEU A 14 18.34 2.26 26.66
CA LEU A 14 18.64 1.17 27.60
C LEU A 14 17.67 -0.01 27.46
N ALA A 15 16.38 0.25 27.25
CA ALA A 15 15.39 -0.80 27.01
C ALA A 15 15.69 -1.57 25.71
N LEU A 16 16.05 -0.88 24.63
CA LEU A 16 16.43 -1.51 23.36
C LEU A 16 17.73 -2.32 23.48
N LEU A 17 18.73 -1.82 24.21
CA LEU A 17 19.94 -2.59 24.55
C LEU A 17 19.59 -3.85 25.34
N GLY A 18 18.69 -3.76 26.33
CA GLY A 18 18.21 -4.90 27.11
C GLY A 18 17.53 -5.97 26.24
N LEU A 19 16.65 -5.56 25.32
CA LEU A 19 16.00 -6.45 24.36
C LEU A 19 16.99 -7.08 23.36
N ALA A 20 17.99 -6.32 22.91
CA ALA A 20 19.03 -6.82 22.03
C ALA A 20 19.94 -7.85 22.72
N VAL A 21 20.33 -7.61 23.98
CA VAL A 21 21.09 -8.57 24.81
C VAL A 21 20.25 -9.81 25.10
N TYR A 22 18.97 -9.66 25.44
CA TYR A 22 18.06 -10.79 25.62
C TYR A 22 18.00 -11.66 24.35
N ALA A 23 17.71 -11.06 23.19
CA ALA A 23 17.64 -11.77 21.91
C ALA A 23 18.99 -12.42 21.52
N TYR A 24 20.13 -11.79 21.84
CA TYR A 24 21.46 -12.35 21.60
C TYR A 24 21.72 -13.63 22.41
N LEU A 25 21.26 -13.67 23.67
CA LEU A 25 21.43 -14.80 24.57
C LEU A 25 20.40 -15.92 24.32
N ASP A 26 19.19 -15.55 23.93
CA ASP A 26 18.06 -16.46 23.72
C ASP A 26 18.11 -17.18 22.35
N ALA A 27 18.44 -16.45 21.28
CA ALA A 27 18.44 -16.97 19.91
C ALA A 27 19.23 -18.28 19.67
N PRO A 28 20.42 -18.51 20.27
CA PRO A 28 21.16 -19.77 20.10
C PRO A 28 20.38 -21.01 20.58
N ALA A 29 19.54 -20.88 21.61
CA ALA A 29 18.73 -21.98 22.15
C ALA A 29 17.68 -22.48 21.14
N TYR A 30 17.32 -21.65 20.16
CA TYR A 30 16.35 -21.92 19.10
C TYR A 30 17.00 -22.15 17.73
N GLY A 31 18.33 -22.37 17.68
CA GLY A 31 19.07 -22.55 16.43
C GLY A 31 19.13 -21.28 15.55
N MET A 32 18.87 -20.12 16.14
CA MET A 32 18.80 -18.84 15.43
C MET A 32 20.14 -18.07 15.51
N ASN A 33 20.46 -17.28 14.47
CA ASN A 33 21.67 -16.45 14.46
C ASN A 33 21.53 -15.29 15.49
N PRO A 34 22.37 -15.23 16.53
CA PRO A 34 22.20 -14.28 17.63
C PRO A 34 22.47 -12.83 17.22
N TYR A 35 23.46 -12.58 16.36
CA TYR A 35 23.76 -11.24 15.85
C TYR A 35 22.61 -10.69 15.02
N LYS A 36 22.02 -11.51 14.14
CA LYS A 36 20.87 -11.13 13.32
C LYS A 36 19.70 -10.66 14.18
N TRP A 37 19.32 -11.45 15.19
CA TRP A 37 18.16 -11.14 16.03
C TRP A 37 18.42 -10.01 17.03
N ALA A 38 19.63 -9.90 17.60
CA ALA A 38 20.00 -8.75 18.42
C ALA A 38 19.92 -7.43 17.63
N LEU A 39 20.42 -7.41 16.39
CA LEU A 39 20.31 -6.24 15.50
C LEU A 39 18.85 -5.92 15.15
N ILE A 40 18.03 -6.93 14.81
CA ILE A 40 16.59 -6.75 14.54
C ILE A 40 15.88 -6.14 15.75
N SER A 41 16.06 -6.72 16.94
CA SER A 41 15.44 -6.23 18.18
C SER A 41 15.88 -4.82 18.58
N PHE A 42 17.09 -4.40 18.20
CA PHE A 42 17.59 -3.05 18.46
C PHE A 42 17.09 -2.01 17.43
N PHE A 43 17.10 -2.33 16.13
CA PHE A 43 16.90 -1.35 15.05
C PHE A 43 15.46 -1.29 14.49
N VAL A 44 14.68 -2.37 14.54
CA VAL A 44 13.30 -2.37 14.00
C VAL A 44 12.29 -1.48 14.77
N PRO A 45 12.46 -1.09 16.05
CA PRO A 45 11.59 -0.08 16.67
C PRO A 45 11.55 1.26 15.92
N LEU A 46 12.63 1.59 15.18
CA LEU A 46 12.71 2.81 14.37
C LEU A 46 11.73 2.79 13.19
N PHE A 47 11.27 1.62 12.74
CA PHE A 47 10.42 1.49 11.55
C PHE A 47 9.06 2.18 11.73
N GLY A 48 8.51 2.21 12.96
CA GLY A 48 7.30 2.97 13.26
C GLY A 48 7.49 4.49 13.16
N PHE A 49 8.67 4.99 13.54
CA PHE A 49 9.02 6.40 13.35
C PHE A 49 9.23 6.76 11.88
N PHE A 50 9.92 5.90 11.11
CA PHE A 50 10.06 6.09 9.67
C PHE A 50 8.71 6.03 8.94
N ALA A 51 7.81 5.10 9.29
CA ALA A 51 6.45 5.06 8.76
C ALA A 51 5.69 6.37 9.01
N TYR A 52 5.79 6.94 10.22
CA TYR A 52 5.25 8.27 10.52
C TYR A 52 5.87 9.38 9.66
N LEU A 53 7.19 9.36 9.42
CA LEU A 53 7.85 10.35 8.56
C LEU A 53 7.39 10.25 7.10
N PHE A 54 7.23 9.04 6.56
CA PHE A 54 6.71 8.83 5.20
C PHE A 54 5.26 9.31 5.08
N GLU A 55 4.37 8.85 5.97
CA GLU A 55 2.96 9.29 6.04
C GLU A 55 2.85 10.82 6.16
N ARG A 56 3.69 11.44 7.01
CA ARG A 56 3.76 12.90 7.14
C ARG A 56 4.23 13.56 5.85
N SER A 57 5.19 12.98 5.13
CA SER A 57 5.71 13.55 3.89
C SER A 57 4.67 13.52 2.76
N GLU A 58 3.84 12.48 2.70
CA GLU A 58 2.71 12.40 1.75
C GLU A 58 1.60 13.39 2.10
N ARG A 59 1.35 13.62 3.39
CA ARG A 59 0.35 14.59 3.88
C ARG A 59 0.83 16.04 3.95
N THR A 60 2.09 16.32 3.66
CA THR A 60 2.60 17.70 3.62
C THR A 60 2.44 18.21 2.19
N PRO A 61 1.53 19.15 1.91
CA PRO A 61 1.37 19.70 0.57
C PRO A 61 2.69 20.33 0.13
N ASP A 62 3.12 20.00 -1.06
CA ASP A 62 4.31 20.58 -1.66
C ASP A 62 3.84 21.71 -2.56
N SER A 63 3.93 22.93 -2.05
CA SER A 63 3.44 24.12 -2.75
C SER A 63 4.00 24.24 -4.17
N GLY A 64 5.21 23.73 -4.44
CA GLY A 64 5.79 23.71 -5.78
C GLY A 64 5.22 22.64 -6.72
N ARG A 65 4.69 21.53 -6.18
CA ARG A 65 3.90 20.56 -6.96
C ARG A 65 2.47 21.04 -7.15
N ASP A 66 1.87 21.62 -6.11
CA ASP A 66 0.49 22.09 -6.17
C ASP A 66 0.36 23.24 -7.20
N GLU A 67 1.30 24.19 -7.22
CA GLU A 67 1.39 25.26 -8.24
C GLU A 67 1.51 24.74 -9.68
N MET A 68 2.09 23.55 -9.91
CA MET A 68 2.16 22.91 -11.24
C MET A 68 0.79 22.36 -11.70
N PHE A 69 -0.16 22.14 -10.80
CA PHE A 69 -1.50 21.62 -11.08
C PHE A 69 -2.63 22.65 -10.84
N VAL A 70 -2.30 23.91 -10.53
CA VAL A 70 -3.29 24.98 -10.31
C VAL A 70 -4.05 25.38 -11.58
N ASP A 71 -3.48 25.18 -12.78
CA ASP A 71 -4.06 25.63 -14.06
C ASP A 71 -4.78 24.52 -14.85
N GLY A 72 -5.74 23.86 -14.17
CA GLY A 72 -6.79 23.08 -14.82
C GLY A 72 -6.54 21.58 -15.06
N PRO A 73 -7.61 20.76 -15.14
CA PRO A 73 -7.49 19.32 -15.35
C PRO A 73 -7.24 19.00 -16.83
N PHE A 74 -5.95 18.87 -17.18
CA PHE A 74 -5.42 18.36 -18.45
C PHE A 74 -5.67 19.25 -19.68
N GLU A 75 -4.64 19.48 -20.50
CA GLU A 75 -4.81 20.03 -21.85
C GLU A 75 -5.52 19.01 -22.75
N ILE A 76 -6.86 19.06 -22.80
CA ILE A 76 -7.63 18.33 -23.81
C ILE A 76 -7.37 19.00 -25.16
N HIS A 77 -6.45 18.44 -25.95
CA HIS A 77 -6.29 18.82 -27.35
C HIS A 77 -7.66 18.78 -28.05
N LYS A 78 -8.02 19.84 -28.79
CA LYS A 78 -9.35 20.00 -29.42
C LYS A 78 -9.84 18.78 -30.22
N SER A 79 -8.94 17.97 -30.75
CA SER A 79 -9.24 16.70 -31.44
C SER A 79 -9.85 15.60 -30.56
N ARG A 80 -9.98 15.80 -29.25
CA ARG A 80 -10.57 14.86 -28.27
C ARG A 80 -11.66 15.47 -27.40
N ALA A 81 -12.03 16.73 -27.61
CA ALA A 81 -13.12 17.36 -26.84
C ALA A 81 -14.48 16.68 -27.11
N ASP A 82 -14.66 16.15 -28.32
CA ASP A 82 -15.90 15.49 -28.76
C ASP A 82 -16.10 14.07 -28.19
N ASP A 83 -15.05 13.45 -27.62
CA ASP A 83 -15.10 12.10 -27.00
C ASP A 83 -15.60 12.13 -25.54
N ALA A 84 -15.76 13.32 -24.94
CA ALA A 84 -16.26 13.47 -23.58
C ALA A 84 -17.81 13.39 -23.57
N PRO A 85 -18.44 12.46 -22.85
CA PRO A 85 -19.89 12.41 -22.75
C PRO A 85 -20.41 13.70 -22.09
N PHE A 86 -21.22 14.46 -22.83
CA PHE A 86 -21.70 15.78 -22.45
C PHE A 86 -22.27 15.81 -21.02
N VAL A 87 -21.72 16.70 -20.19
CA VAL A 87 -22.42 17.17 -19.00
C VAL A 87 -23.62 18.00 -19.48
N SER A 88 -24.81 17.66 -18.99
CA SER A 88 -26.06 18.31 -19.40
C SER A 88 -26.05 19.81 -19.12
N ASP A 89 -26.46 20.61 -20.11
CA ASP A 89 -26.67 22.05 -20.00
C ASP A 89 -27.84 22.32 -19.03
N PRO A 90 -27.69 23.13 -17.97
CA PRO A 90 -28.69 23.20 -16.89
C PRO A 90 -30.03 23.88 -17.24
N ASP A 91 -30.15 24.52 -18.41
CA ASP A 91 -31.32 25.36 -18.77
C ASP A 91 -32.25 24.75 -19.85
N GLU A 92 -32.01 23.52 -20.33
CA GLU A 92 -32.87 22.88 -21.35
C GLU A 92 -33.99 22.01 -20.71
N PRO A 93 -35.29 22.24 -21.04
CA PRO A 93 -36.37 21.42 -20.52
C PRO A 93 -36.31 19.99 -21.07
N PRO A 94 -36.71 18.97 -20.30
CA PRO A 94 -36.45 17.57 -20.66
C PRO A 94 -37.21 17.17 -21.93
N ALA A 95 -36.48 16.99 -23.02
CA ALA A 95 -36.99 16.33 -24.21
C ALA A 95 -37.14 14.82 -23.92
N GLU A 96 -38.37 14.35 -23.76
CA GLU A 96 -38.68 12.93 -23.72
C GLU A 96 -38.25 12.28 -25.05
N GLN A 97 -37.24 11.40 -25.02
CA GLN A 97 -36.98 10.45 -26.08
C GLN A 97 -37.01 9.02 -25.54
N ASP A 98 -38.17 8.42 -25.73
CA ASP A 98 -38.42 6.99 -25.71
C ASP A 98 -37.64 6.26 -26.84
N SER A 99 -37.67 4.93 -26.79
CA SER A 99 -37.29 3.96 -27.84
C SER A 99 -35.84 3.43 -27.90
N ASN A 100 -35.63 2.38 -27.10
CA ASN A 100 -35.46 0.99 -27.59
C ASN A 100 -34.24 0.63 -28.50
N GLY A 101 -33.37 -0.27 -28.01
CA GLY A 101 -32.36 -0.95 -28.86
C GLY A 101 -31.60 -2.14 -28.25
N GLY A 102 -32.22 -3.34 -28.24
CA GLY A 102 -31.57 -4.69 -28.14
C GLY A 102 -30.94 -5.10 -26.78
N ARG A 103 -31.35 -6.18 -26.08
CA ARG A 103 -31.37 -7.65 -26.37
C ARG A 103 -29.98 -8.25 -26.72
N ASP A 104 -29.37 -9.00 -25.78
CA ASP A 104 -29.37 -10.49 -25.65
C ASP A 104 -28.28 -11.15 -26.54
N GLU A 105 -27.52 -12.20 -26.18
CA GLU A 105 -27.53 -13.17 -25.05
C GLU A 105 -26.19 -13.12 -24.27
N ARG A 106 -26.00 -13.61 -23.01
CA ARG A 106 -26.28 -14.89 -22.30
C ARG A 106 -25.33 -16.06 -22.64
N GLY A 107 -24.51 -16.44 -21.64
CA GLY A 107 -24.19 -17.85 -21.36
C GLY A 107 -22.94 -18.48 -21.99
N ALA A 108 -21.94 -18.79 -21.15
CA ALA A 108 -21.09 -19.98 -21.31
C ALA A 108 -20.48 -20.40 -19.97
N ASP A 109 -21.07 -21.41 -19.33
CA ASP A 109 -20.40 -22.22 -18.32
C ASP A 109 -19.03 -22.72 -18.80
N ARG A 110 -18.09 -22.89 -17.86
CA ARG A 110 -17.16 -24.04 -17.88
C ARG A 110 -16.46 -24.25 -16.54
N ASN A 111 -17.11 -25.03 -15.68
CA ASN A 111 -16.40 -25.81 -14.67
C ASN A 111 -15.70 -27.00 -15.35
N MET A 112 -14.37 -27.11 -15.19
CA MET A 112 -13.57 -28.31 -15.41
C MET A 112 -12.38 -28.20 -14.45
N ALA A 113 -12.30 -28.88 -13.31
CA ALA A 113 -12.44 -30.32 -13.08
C ALA A 113 -11.36 -31.13 -13.83
N THR A 114 -10.09 -30.92 -13.47
CA THR A 114 -9.01 -31.89 -13.74
C THR A 114 -8.96 -32.89 -12.59
N ASP A 115 -9.54 -34.05 -12.85
CA ASP A 115 -9.64 -35.20 -11.96
C ASP A 115 -8.30 -35.94 -11.80
N ARG A 116 -7.98 -36.31 -10.56
CA ARG A 116 -7.32 -37.56 -10.11
C ARG A 116 -5.93 -38.03 -10.61
N SER A 117 -5.32 -38.75 -9.66
CA SER A 117 -4.67 -40.07 -9.81
C SER A 117 -3.18 -40.14 -10.17
N ASN A 118 -2.38 -40.50 -9.16
CA ASN A 118 -1.62 -41.77 -9.07
C ASN A 118 -0.62 -42.04 -10.23
N GLY A 119 0.69 -42.23 -10.03
CA GLY A 119 1.47 -42.60 -8.83
C GLY A 119 2.25 -43.89 -9.10
N ASP A 120 3.59 -43.83 -9.15
CA ASP A 120 4.47 -45.02 -9.08
C ASP A 120 5.89 -44.64 -8.60
N PRO A 121 6.45 -45.31 -7.57
CA PRO A 121 7.84 -45.13 -7.14
C PRO A 121 8.64 -46.45 -7.08
N ARG A 122 9.39 -46.80 -8.15
CA ARG A 122 10.49 -47.80 -8.20
C ARG A 122 11.49 -47.35 -9.29
N GLU A 123 12.80 -47.17 -9.08
CA GLU A 123 13.88 -48.13 -8.72
C GLU A 123 14.03 -49.32 -9.71
N PRO A 124 15.26 -49.81 -10.01
CA PRO A 124 16.52 -49.66 -9.25
C PRO A 124 17.61 -48.76 -9.87
#